data_AF-A0A7C2F870-F1
#
_entry.id   AF-A0A7C2F870-F1
#
_cell.length_a   1.000
_cell.length_b   1.000
_cell.length_c   1.000
_cell.angle_alpha   90.00
_cell.angle_beta   90.00
_cell.angle_gamma   90.00
#
_symmetry.space_group_name_H-M   'P 1'
#
loop_
_entity.id
_entity.type
_entity.pdbx_description
1 polymer ?
#
loop_
_entity_poly.entity_id
_entity_poly.type
_entity_poly.pdbx_seq_one_letter_code
_entity_poly.pdbx_strand_id
1 'polypeptide(L)'
;MDYLLSKKSSPFYHRSNSPSKGVARPVESAERPFRGSWCPHSLAWASRYASITAYDGGRVAARCAVGLAKEHRPVKLIVGMFAPGEELFEAARSELEEVYGPVDHASPVWPFDYTIYYAQEFGENLLRQFLSFSQLIGPGKLAEIKLYTNALEQEHSCQGRRQINLDPGYIDLSKLVLATTKNHQHRIYLGQGIYAEVTLRYTQKSFRPWEWTYPDYRTEHYIDFFNEVRQTYLEQLRKLEVP
;
A
#
# COMPACT_ATOMS: atom_id res chain seq x y z
N MET A 1 21.22 35.25 -2.89
CA MET A 1 22.31 34.57 -3.61
C MET A 1 21.68 33.92 -4.82
N ASP A 2 21.67 34.67 -5.91
CA ASP A 2 21.06 34.34 -7.20
C ASP A 2 21.70 33.11 -7.83
N TYR A 3 20.89 32.27 -8.48
CA TYR A 3 21.29 31.64 -9.75
C TYR A 3 20.05 31.28 -10.57
N LEU A 4 19.72 32.16 -11.51
CA LEU A 4 18.82 31.89 -12.63
C LEU A 4 19.62 31.38 -13.83
N LEU A 5 19.03 30.42 -14.53
CA LEU A 5 19.15 30.12 -15.97
C LEU A 5 20.49 29.61 -16.52
N SER A 6 20.48 28.33 -16.90
CA SER A 6 21.17 27.89 -18.11
C SER A 6 20.36 26.82 -18.83
N LYS A 7 19.62 27.25 -19.86
CA LYS A 7 19.27 26.40 -20.99
C LYS A 7 20.57 26.07 -21.74
N LYS A 8 20.88 24.78 -21.90
CA LYS A 8 21.69 24.29 -23.02
C LYS A 8 21.03 23.07 -23.63
N SER A 9 20.50 23.29 -24.83
CA SER A 9 20.26 22.29 -25.85
C SER A 9 21.57 21.67 -26.31
N SER A 10 21.59 20.36 -26.52
CA SER A 10 22.45 19.71 -27.52
C SER A 10 21.89 18.33 -27.90
N PRO A 11 21.95 17.94 -29.18
CA PRO A 11 21.08 16.97 -29.81
C PRO A 11 21.74 15.59 -29.86
N PHE A 12 20.98 14.49 -29.87
CA PHE A 12 21.29 13.23 -30.58
C PHE A 12 20.26 12.18 -30.16
N TYR A 13 19.23 11.97 -31.00
CA TYR A 13 18.72 10.67 -31.45
C TYR A 13 17.41 10.92 -32.23
N HIS A 14 17.56 11.31 -33.50
CA HIS A 14 16.54 11.02 -34.50
C HIS A 14 16.94 9.71 -35.19
N ARG A 15 16.11 8.67 -35.04
CA ARG A 15 15.89 7.69 -36.10
C ARG A 15 14.41 7.39 -36.19
N SER A 16 13.81 7.99 -37.22
CA SER A 16 12.62 7.54 -37.90
C SER A 16 12.83 6.13 -38.45
N ASN A 17 11.79 5.29 -38.36
CA ASN A 17 11.62 4.17 -39.27
C ASN A 17 10.15 4.15 -39.69
N SER A 18 9.90 4.56 -40.93
CA SER A 18 8.65 4.32 -41.64
C SER A 18 8.61 2.87 -42.14
N PRO A 19 7.43 2.26 -42.31
CA PRO A 19 7.28 0.82 -42.53
C PRO A 19 7.47 0.45 -44.01
N SER A 20 8.29 -0.56 -44.29
CA SER A 20 8.33 -1.21 -45.59
C SER A 20 7.31 -2.35 -45.66
N LYS A 21 6.54 -2.36 -46.75
CA LYS A 21 5.55 -3.35 -47.11
C LYS A 21 6.22 -4.70 -47.41
N GLY A 22 5.72 -5.77 -46.78
CA GLY A 22 5.97 -7.16 -47.17
C GLY A 22 4.68 -7.96 -46.99
N VAL A 23 4.19 -8.57 -48.06
CA VAL A 23 2.94 -9.33 -48.14
C VAL A 23 3.25 -10.84 -48.13
N ALA A 24 2.35 -11.60 -47.47
CA ALA A 24 2.15 -13.06 -47.43
C ALA A 24 3.05 -13.86 -46.45
N ARG A 25 2.56 -14.78 -45.61
CA ARG A 25 1.47 -15.79 -45.71
C ARG A 25 0.85 -16.10 -44.32
N PRO A 26 -0.34 -16.73 -44.25
CA PRO A 26 -1.01 -16.98 -42.97
C PRO A 26 -0.33 -18.11 -42.18
N VAL A 27 -0.11 -17.89 -40.89
CA VAL A 27 0.28 -18.94 -39.95
C VAL A 27 -0.98 -19.42 -39.26
N GLU A 28 -1.46 -20.56 -39.71
CA GLU A 28 -2.53 -21.34 -39.10
C GLU A 28 -1.96 -21.95 -37.79
N SER A 29 -2.17 -21.30 -36.65
CA SER A 29 -1.84 -21.91 -35.35
C SER A 29 -3.07 -22.67 -34.84
N ALA A 30 -3.06 -23.97 -35.08
CA ALA A 30 -4.02 -24.92 -34.56
C ALA A 30 -4.21 -24.76 -33.04
N GLU A 31 -5.45 -24.51 -32.65
CA GLU A 31 -5.93 -24.72 -31.29
C GLU A 31 -5.66 -26.18 -30.90
N ARG A 32 -4.81 -26.40 -29.89
CA ARG A 32 -4.76 -27.67 -29.18
C ARG A 32 -5.56 -27.51 -27.89
N PRO A 33 -6.57 -28.36 -27.65
CA PRO A 33 -7.30 -28.32 -26.39
C PRO A 33 -6.38 -28.80 -25.27
N PHE A 34 -6.23 -27.99 -24.23
CA PHE A 34 -5.53 -28.35 -23.00
C PHE A 34 -6.38 -29.39 -22.24
N ARG A 35 -6.29 -30.66 -22.64
CA ARG A 35 -6.71 -31.80 -21.80
C ARG A 35 -5.62 -32.04 -20.77
N GLY A 36 -5.60 -31.22 -19.73
CA GLY A 36 -4.85 -31.46 -18.50
C GLY A 36 -5.82 -31.93 -17.43
N SER A 37 -5.88 -33.24 -17.22
CA SER A 37 -6.55 -33.85 -16.07
C SER A 37 -6.01 -33.25 -14.78
N TRP A 38 -6.89 -32.65 -13.98
CA TRP A 38 -6.62 -32.32 -12.59
C TRP A 38 -6.27 -33.61 -11.85
N CYS A 39 -4.98 -33.81 -11.57
CA CYS A 39 -4.49 -34.90 -10.76
C CYS A 39 -4.49 -34.43 -9.29
N PRO A 40 -5.29 -35.03 -8.38
CA PRO A 40 -5.42 -34.55 -7.02
C PRO A 40 -4.22 -34.99 -6.19
N HIS A 41 -3.13 -34.22 -6.22
CA HIS A 41 -2.02 -34.35 -5.26
C HIS A 41 -2.16 -33.33 -4.12
N SER A 42 -3.32 -33.29 -3.46
CA SER A 42 -3.58 -32.42 -2.30
C SER A 42 -3.36 -33.10 -0.94
N LEU A 43 -2.86 -34.33 -0.90
CA LEU A 43 -2.59 -35.05 0.37
C LEU A 43 -1.10 -35.32 0.64
N ALA A 44 -0.20 -35.10 -0.33
CA ALA A 44 1.23 -35.39 -0.18
C ALA A 44 2.04 -34.27 0.49
N TRP A 45 1.58 -33.02 0.46
CA TRP A 45 2.29 -31.89 1.09
C TRP A 45 2.16 -31.89 2.61
N ALA A 46 1.01 -32.30 3.17
CA ALA A 46 0.79 -32.35 4.61
C ALA A 46 1.56 -33.50 5.31
N SER A 47 1.84 -34.60 4.60
CA SER A 47 2.45 -35.79 5.21
C SER A 47 3.97 -35.68 5.44
N ARG A 48 4.68 -34.75 4.79
CA ARG A 48 6.15 -34.61 4.97
C ARG A 48 6.57 -33.92 6.27
N TYR A 49 5.66 -33.26 6.97
CA TYR A 49 5.95 -32.63 8.26
C TYR A 49 5.67 -33.55 9.46
N ALA A 50 5.06 -34.72 9.25
CA ALA A 50 4.55 -35.56 10.34
C ALA A 50 5.44 -36.74 10.75
N SER A 51 6.66 -36.90 10.21
CA SER A 51 7.48 -38.10 10.51
C SER A 51 8.96 -37.80 10.67
N ILE A 52 9.35 -37.21 11.81
CA ILE A 52 10.69 -37.37 12.38
C ILE A 52 10.54 -37.62 13.89
N THR A 53 10.18 -38.84 14.25
CA THR A 53 10.52 -39.44 15.55
C THR A 53 10.71 -40.94 15.37
N ALA A 54 11.79 -41.33 14.68
CA ALA A 54 12.36 -42.66 14.87
C ALA A 54 13.36 -42.56 16.02
N TYR A 55 13.03 -43.22 17.11
CA TYR A 55 13.89 -43.42 18.27
C TYR A 55 15.07 -44.29 17.84
N ASP A 56 16.28 -43.74 17.87
CA ASP A 56 17.50 -44.54 17.97
C ASP A 56 18.46 -43.89 18.95
N GLY A 57 19.08 -44.72 19.78
CA GLY A 57 19.68 -44.34 21.05
C GLY A 57 20.83 -43.32 20.93
N GLY A 58 20.89 -42.41 21.90
CA GLY A 58 22.17 -41.83 22.32
C GLY A 58 22.77 -40.76 21.40
N ARG A 59 22.03 -39.69 21.15
CA ARG A 59 22.56 -38.31 21.01
C ARG A 59 21.37 -37.37 20.87
N VAL A 60 21.22 -36.41 21.79
CA VAL A 60 20.18 -35.38 21.71
C VAL A 60 20.52 -34.49 20.51
N ALA A 61 20.02 -34.86 19.33
CA ALA A 61 20.04 -33.98 18.18
C ALA A 61 19.25 -32.72 18.56
N ALA A 62 19.91 -31.56 18.52
CA ALA A 62 19.26 -30.28 18.67
C ALA A 62 18.08 -30.25 17.69
N ARG A 63 16.85 -30.27 18.22
CA ARG A 63 15.65 -30.13 17.41
C ARG A 63 15.78 -28.80 16.67
N CYS A 64 15.86 -28.83 15.34
CA CYS A 64 15.60 -27.66 14.51
C CYS A 64 14.16 -27.22 14.81
N ALA A 65 13.97 -26.35 15.80
CA ALA A 65 12.69 -25.72 16.04
C ALA A 65 12.46 -24.72 14.90
N VAL A 66 11.81 -25.20 13.83
CA VAL A 66 11.28 -24.31 12.79
C VAL A 66 10.32 -23.34 13.48
N GLY A 67 10.49 -22.04 13.24
CA GLY A 67 9.61 -21.02 13.80
C GLY A 67 8.17 -21.27 13.35
N LEU A 68 7.25 -21.48 14.30
CA LEU A 68 5.83 -21.62 14.00
C LEU A 68 5.28 -20.27 13.53
N ALA A 69 4.56 -20.29 12.41
CA ALA A 69 3.81 -19.12 11.96
C ALA A 69 2.81 -18.70 13.06
N LYS A 70 2.75 -17.40 13.33
CA LYS A 70 1.82 -16.81 14.30
C LYS A 70 0.95 -15.80 13.56
N GLU A 71 -0.28 -15.64 14.01
CA GLU A 71 -1.10 -14.53 13.55
C GLU A 71 -0.42 -13.21 13.90
N HIS A 72 -0.46 -12.28 12.96
CA HIS A 72 0.08 -10.95 13.19
C HIS A 72 -0.91 -10.16 14.06
N ARG A 73 -0.39 -9.38 15.01
CA ARG A 73 -1.21 -8.46 15.81
C ARG A 73 -1.99 -7.52 14.89
N PRO A 74 -3.24 -7.18 15.21
CA PRO A 74 -4.00 -6.24 14.40
C PRO A 74 -3.32 -4.87 14.45
N VAL A 75 -3.43 -4.10 13.37
CA VAL A 75 -2.74 -2.82 13.14
C VAL A 75 -3.75 -1.70 12.97
N LYS A 76 -3.30 -0.45 13.13
CA LYS A 76 -4.13 0.74 13.02
C LYS A 76 -4.28 1.16 11.58
N LEU A 77 -5.49 1.11 11.03
CA LEU A 77 -5.77 1.62 9.69
C LEU A 77 -5.64 3.15 9.68
N ILE A 78 -4.94 3.67 8.67
CA ILE A 78 -4.89 5.09 8.34
C ILE A 78 -5.23 5.27 6.86
N VAL A 79 -5.92 6.35 6.51
CA VAL A 79 -6.20 6.72 5.12
C VAL A 79 -5.82 8.18 4.93
N GLY A 80 -4.89 8.44 4.02
CA GLY A 80 -4.61 9.79 3.53
C GLY A 80 -5.54 10.15 2.39
N MET A 81 -6.11 11.35 2.42
CA MET A 81 -7.06 11.84 1.44
C MET A 81 -6.61 13.17 0.86
N PHE A 82 -6.66 13.34 -0.45
CA PHE A 82 -6.52 14.67 -1.03
C PHE A 82 -7.48 14.91 -2.19
N ALA A 83 -7.97 16.13 -2.29
CA ALA A 83 -9.01 16.57 -3.22
C ALA A 83 -8.95 18.11 -3.39
N PRO A 84 -9.57 18.69 -4.44
CA PRO A 84 -9.64 20.15 -4.62
C PRO A 84 -10.62 20.87 -3.68
N GLY A 85 -11.38 20.15 -2.85
CA GLY A 85 -12.33 20.72 -1.90
C GLY A 85 -12.72 19.75 -0.78
N GLU A 86 -13.19 20.29 0.35
CA GLU A 86 -13.48 19.52 1.57
C GLU A 86 -14.77 18.68 1.48
N GLU A 87 -15.72 19.03 0.60
CA GLU A 87 -16.99 18.30 0.46
C GLU A 87 -16.78 16.80 0.16
N LEU A 88 -15.73 16.47 -0.60
CA LEU A 88 -15.36 15.10 -0.94
C LEU A 88 -14.76 14.32 0.25
N PHE A 89 -14.16 15.02 1.22
CA PHE A 89 -13.64 14.37 2.42
C PHE A 89 -14.75 13.83 3.28
N GLU A 90 -15.86 14.56 3.45
CA GLU A 90 -16.98 14.09 4.27
C GLU A 90 -17.74 12.93 3.62
N ALA A 91 -17.92 12.96 2.30
CA ALA A 91 -18.47 11.82 1.57
C ALA A 91 -17.61 10.56 1.76
N ALA A 92 -16.31 10.67 1.50
CA ALA A 92 -15.38 9.55 1.67
C ALA A 92 -15.28 9.09 3.14
N ARG A 93 -15.32 10.02 4.10
CA ARG A 93 -15.32 9.71 5.54
C ARG A 93 -16.50 8.83 5.90
N SER A 94 -17.72 9.20 5.47
CA SER A 94 -18.93 8.43 5.75
C SER A 94 -18.82 6.99 5.24
N GLU A 95 -18.39 6.82 3.98
CA GLU A 95 -18.23 5.49 3.35
C GLU A 95 -17.12 4.66 3.98
N LEU A 96 -16.05 5.30 4.46
CA LEU A 96 -14.97 4.62 5.17
C LEU A 96 -15.42 4.21 6.59
N GLU A 97 -16.21 5.04 7.27
CA GLU A 97 -16.74 4.74 8.61
C GLU A 97 -17.73 3.57 8.61
N GLU A 98 -18.52 3.41 7.54
CA GLU A 98 -19.42 2.26 7.37
C GLU A 98 -18.66 0.92 7.33
N VAL A 99 -17.46 0.91 6.75
CA VAL A 99 -16.67 -0.32 6.54
C VAL A 99 -15.66 -0.57 7.65
N TYR A 100 -15.01 0.49 8.15
CA TYR A 100 -13.89 0.40 9.09
C TYR A 100 -14.21 0.92 10.49
N GLY A 101 -15.48 1.25 10.74
CA GLY A 101 -15.95 1.79 12.01
C GLY A 101 -15.62 3.27 12.20
N PRO A 102 -16.02 3.87 13.34
CA PRO A 102 -15.86 5.30 13.56
C PRO A 102 -14.41 5.77 13.45
N VAL A 103 -14.21 6.95 12.86
CA VAL A 103 -12.93 7.67 12.89
C VAL A 103 -12.63 8.08 14.32
N ASP A 104 -11.43 7.74 14.81
CA ASP A 104 -10.96 8.14 16.13
C ASP A 104 -9.89 9.25 16.11
N HIS A 105 -9.26 9.48 14.96
CA HIS A 105 -8.48 10.69 14.69
C HIS A 105 -8.73 11.20 13.28
N ALA A 106 -8.91 12.51 13.17
CA ALA A 106 -8.87 13.23 11.90
C ALA A 106 -7.83 14.34 12.04
N SER A 107 -6.91 14.45 11.07
CA SER A 107 -6.01 15.59 11.03
C SER A 107 -6.79 16.87 10.71
N PRO A 108 -6.23 18.06 11.01
CA PRO A 108 -6.66 19.27 10.33
C PRO A 108 -6.60 19.09 8.80
N VAL A 109 -7.40 19.87 8.09
CA VAL A 109 -7.27 20.00 6.64
C VAL A 109 -6.11 20.94 6.34
N TRP A 110 -5.16 20.48 5.54
CA TRP A 110 -3.98 21.24 5.16
C TRP A 110 -3.94 21.53 3.65
N PRO A 111 -3.36 22.66 3.22
CA PRO A 111 -2.95 22.81 1.83
C PRO A 111 -2.01 21.69 1.41
N PHE A 112 -2.22 21.13 0.23
CA PHE A 112 -1.39 20.08 -0.33
C PHE A 112 -0.47 20.67 -1.41
N ASP A 113 0.62 21.32 -1.01
CA ASP A 113 1.50 22.08 -1.90
C ASP A 113 2.37 21.23 -2.86
N TYR A 114 2.26 19.91 -2.80
CA TYR A 114 3.01 18.98 -3.65
C TYR A 114 2.32 18.73 -5.01
N THR A 115 1.58 19.74 -5.48
CA THR A 115 0.62 19.69 -6.60
C THR A 115 1.25 19.55 -7.99
N ILE A 116 2.54 19.85 -8.20
CA ILE A 116 3.11 19.90 -9.57
C ILE A 116 2.93 18.56 -10.31
N TYR A 117 2.94 17.44 -9.59
CA TYR A 117 2.70 16.11 -10.17
C TYR A 117 1.22 15.76 -10.37
N TYR A 118 0.30 16.43 -9.66
CA TYR A 118 -1.13 16.09 -9.59
C TYR A 118 -2.05 17.14 -10.25
N ALA A 119 -1.53 18.33 -10.56
CA ALA A 119 -2.31 19.46 -11.06
C ALA A 119 -3.04 19.15 -12.39
N GLN A 120 -2.46 18.29 -13.23
CA GLN A 120 -3.09 17.88 -14.49
C GLN A 120 -4.33 16.99 -14.29
N GLU A 121 -4.41 16.26 -13.18
CA GLU A 121 -5.49 15.31 -12.89
C GLU A 121 -6.56 15.94 -11.99
N PHE A 122 -6.14 16.70 -10.96
CA PHE A 122 -7.03 17.22 -9.91
C PHE A 122 -7.24 18.74 -9.94
N GLY A 123 -6.48 19.48 -10.75
CA GLY A 123 -6.45 20.94 -10.70
C GLY A 123 -5.54 21.50 -9.61
N GLU A 124 -5.66 22.81 -9.37
CA GLU A 124 -4.86 23.55 -8.39
C GLU A 124 -5.56 23.57 -7.01
N ASN A 125 -4.84 23.99 -5.96
CA ASN A 125 -5.36 24.16 -4.59
C ASN A 125 -5.89 22.88 -3.95
N LEU A 126 -5.13 21.79 -4.06
CA LEU A 126 -5.46 20.55 -3.37
C LEU A 126 -5.36 20.72 -1.86
N LEU A 127 -6.25 20.03 -1.16
CA LEU A 127 -6.28 19.91 0.28
C LEU A 127 -5.89 18.48 0.67
N ARG A 128 -5.37 18.30 1.87
CA ARG A 128 -5.01 17.00 2.45
C ARG A 128 -5.68 16.83 3.81
N GLN A 129 -6.18 15.64 4.06
CA GLN A 129 -6.60 15.20 5.38
C GLN A 129 -6.17 13.74 5.62
N PHE A 130 -5.91 13.36 6.86
CA PHE A 130 -5.71 11.97 7.25
C PHE A 130 -6.78 11.55 8.24
N LEU A 131 -7.23 10.29 8.11
CA LEU A 131 -8.15 9.65 9.03
C LEU A 131 -7.50 8.40 9.63
N SER A 132 -7.78 8.13 10.91
CA SER A 132 -7.59 6.81 11.51
C SER A 132 -8.89 6.32 12.15
N PHE A 133 -9.02 5.00 12.23
CA PHE A 133 -10.26 4.34 12.60
C PHE A 133 -10.12 3.60 13.93
N SER A 134 -11.22 3.52 14.68
CA SER A 134 -11.30 2.84 15.96
C SER A 134 -11.16 1.32 15.84
N GLN A 135 -11.57 0.73 14.72
CA GLN A 135 -11.41 -0.69 14.45
C GLN A 135 -9.98 -1.00 13.96
N LEU A 136 -9.30 -1.91 14.65
CA LEU A 136 -8.02 -2.43 14.17
C LEU A 136 -8.24 -3.49 13.08
N ILE A 137 -7.31 -3.54 12.13
CA ILE A 137 -7.38 -4.45 10.98
C ILE A 137 -6.27 -5.50 11.03
N GLY A 138 -6.48 -6.66 10.40
CA GLY A 138 -5.36 -7.55 10.10
C GLY A 138 -4.48 -6.94 9.00
N PRO A 139 -3.14 -6.89 9.13
CA PRO A 139 -2.29 -6.25 8.12
C PRO A 139 -2.36 -6.93 6.74
N GLY A 140 -2.74 -8.21 6.68
CA GLY A 140 -2.95 -8.93 5.44
C GLY A 140 -4.12 -8.39 4.59
N LYS A 141 -5.03 -7.60 5.18
CA LYS A 141 -6.16 -7.00 4.46
C LYS A 141 -5.77 -5.78 3.62
N LEU A 142 -4.54 -5.28 3.74
CA LEU A 142 -4.14 -4.01 3.13
C LEU A 142 -4.34 -3.98 1.60
N ALA A 143 -4.16 -5.11 0.91
CA ALA A 143 -4.43 -5.22 -0.52
C ALA A 143 -5.93 -5.04 -0.85
N GLU A 144 -6.80 -5.73 -0.11
CA GLU A 144 -8.26 -5.64 -0.26
C GLU A 144 -8.75 -4.21 0.02
N ILE A 145 -8.21 -3.59 1.07
CA ILE A 145 -8.53 -2.19 1.44
C ILE A 145 -8.14 -1.24 0.30
N LYS A 146 -6.97 -1.41 -0.32
CA LYS A 146 -6.59 -0.56 -1.47
C LYS A 146 -7.49 -0.74 -2.68
N LEU A 147 -7.94 -1.97 -2.94
CA LEU A 147 -8.90 -2.20 -4.02
C LEU A 147 -10.24 -1.52 -3.73
N TYR A 148 -10.73 -1.61 -2.48
CA TYR A 148 -11.92 -0.89 -2.04
C TYR A 148 -11.78 0.62 -2.21
N THR A 149 -10.70 1.23 -1.70
CA THR A 149 -10.52 2.67 -1.84
C THR A 149 -10.34 3.12 -3.30
N ASN A 150 -9.71 2.31 -4.15
CA ASN A 150 -9.64 2.60 -5.59
C ASN A 150 -11.02 2.58 -6.25
N ALA A 151 -11.92 1.67 -5.85
CA ALA A 151 -13.29 1.65 -6.34
C ALA A 151 -14.05 2.90 -5.89
N LEU A 152 -13.87 3.31 -4.64
CA LEU A 152 -14.47 4.53 -4.10
C LEU A 152 -14.03 5.79 -4.86
N GLU A 153 -12.74 5.93 -5.13
CA GLU A 153 -12.22 7.03 -5.97
C GLU A 153 -12.83 7.04 -7.38
N GLN A 154 -13.10 5.85 -7.94
CA GLN A 154 -13.72 5.69 -9.25
C GLN A 154 -15.21 6.09 -9.23
N GLU A 155 -15.93 5.80 -8.14
CA GLU A 155 -17.33 6.18 -7.93
C GLU A 155 -17.48 7.70 -7.77
N HIS A 156 -16.54 8.35 -7.09
CA HIS A 156 -16.48 9.82 -6.95
C HIS A 156 -15.91 10.55 -8.19
N SER A 157 -15.52 9.81 -9.23
CA SER A 157 -14.96 10.43 -10.43
C SER A 157 -16.03 11.17 -11.24
N CYS A 158 -15.71 12.37 -11.70
CA CYS A 158 -16.60 13.21 -12.50
C CYS A 158 -16.04 13.37 -13.92
N GLN A 159 -16.86 13.12 -14.94
CA GLN A 159 -16.46 13.19 -16.36
C GLN A 159 -15.19 12.38 -16.70
N GLY A 160 -15.02 11.23 -16.04
CA GLY A 160 -13.83 10.37 -16.22
C GLY A 160 -12.55 10.92 -15.56
N ARG A 161 -12.64 11.95 -14.73
CA ARG A 161 -11.53 12.49 -13.94
C ARG A 161 -11.73 12.20 -12.45
N ARG A 162 -10.68 11.68 -11.83
CA ARG A 162 -10.61 11.42 -10.40
C ARG A 162 -10.76 12.74 -9.63
N GLN A 163 -11.64 12.76 -8.64
CA GLN A 163 -11.91 13.94 -7.82
C GLN A 163 -11.25 13.86 -6.44
N ILE A 164 -11.03 12.65 -5.94
CA ILE A 164 -10.39 12.38 -4.65
C ILE A 164 -9.34 11.27 -4.81
N ASN A 165 -8.25 11.38 -4.07
CA ASN A 165 -7.28 10.32 -3.88
C ASN A 165 -7.37 9.77 -2.46
N LEU A 166 -7.41 8.45 -2.32
CA LEU A 166 -7.44 7.72 -1.07
C LEU A 166 -6.23 6.77 -0.98
N ASP A 167 -5.31 7.08 -0.07
CA ASP A 167 -4.09 6.31 0.20
C ASP A 167 -4.23 5.55 1.52
N PRO A 168 -4.77 4.32 1.50
CA PRO A 168 -4.82 3.49 2.68
C PRO A 168 -3.45 2.96 3.06
N GLY A 169 -3.25 2.83 4.36
CA GLY A 169 -2.07 2.31 4.99
C GLY A 169 -2.35 1.79 6.38
N TYR A 170 -1.31 1.40 7.10
CA TYR A 170 -1.45 1.13 8.52
C TYR A 170 -0.26 1.61 9.33
N ILE A 171 -0.50 1.87 10.60
CA ILE A 171 0.51 2.06 11.63
C ILE A 171 0.60 0.80 12.48
N ASP A 172 1.82 0.30 12.65
CA ASP A 172 2.16 -0.63 13.72
C ASP A 172 3.15 0.01 14.71
N LEU A 173 3.68 -0.78 15.66
CA LEU A 173 4.55 -0.25 16.71
C LEU A 173 5.89 0.29 16.18
N SER A 174 6.29 -0.10 14.98
CA SER A 174 7.60 0.12 14.38
C SER A 174 7.57 0.90 13.06
N LYS A 175 6.42 1.02 12.39
CA LYS A 175 6.35 1.62 11.05
C LYS A 175 4.95 2.11 10.65
N LEU A 176 4.95 3.03 9.70
CA LEU A 176 3.80 3.33 8.84
C LEU A 176 4.03 2.68 7.48
N VAL A 177 3.02 1.97 6.99
CA VAL A 177 3.03 1.28 5.69
C VAL A 177 1.91 1.83 4.82
N LEU A 178 2.17 2.10 3.54
CA LEU A 178 1.15 2.50 2.57
C LEU A 178 0.95 1.44 1.49
N ALA A 179 -0.28 1.33 0.99
CA ALA A 179 -0.63 0.51 -0.16
C ALA A 179 -0.53 1.30 -1.47
N THR A 180 -0.09 0.65 -2.53
CA THR A 180 0.03 1.29 -3.85
C THR A 180 -0.10 0.28 -4.98
N THR A 181 -0.57 0.75 -6.15
CA THR A 181 -0.59 -0.03 -7.41
C THR A 181 0.74 0.06 -8.15
N LYS A 182 1.64 0.96 -7.75
CA LYS A 182 2.89 1.25 -8.46
C LYS A 182 4.03 0.43 -7.86
N ASN A 183 4.67 -0.42 -8.66
CA ASN A 183 5.85 -1.16 -8.22
C ASN A 183 7.10 -0.26 -8.18
N HIS A 184 8.01 -0.50 -7.23
CA HIS A 184 9.32 0.15 -7.11
C HIS A 184 10.29 -0.75 -6.32
N GLN A 185 11.60 -0.48 -6.38
CA GLN A 185 12.66 -1.34 -5.83
C GLN A 185 12.49 -1.73 -4.34
N HIS A 186 11.84 -0.87 -3.53
CA HIS A 186 11.66 -1.06 -2.08
C HIS A 186 10.24 -1.58 -1.74
N ARG A 187 9.39 -1.84 -2.74
CA ARG A 187 7.99 -2.20 -2.56
C ARG A 187 7.79 -3.70 -2.63
N ILE A 188 6.97 -4.21 -1.73
CA ILE A 188 6.72 -5.65 -1.58
C ILE A 188 5.34 -5.95 -2.16
N TYR A 189 5.26 -6.94 -3.05
CA TYR A 189 3.99 -7.37 -3.63
C TYR A 189 3.11 -8.03 -2.56
N LEU A 190 1.86 -7.57 -2.42
CA LEU A 190 0.88 -8.11 -1.48
C LEU A 190 -0.13 -9.06 -2.13
N GLY A 191 -0.18 -9.10 -3.47
CA GLY A 191 -1.25 -9.77 -4.23
C GLY A 191 -2.16 -8.78 -4.95
N GLN A 192 -2.91 -9.28 -5.93
CA GLN A 192 -3.97 -8.52 -6.64
C GLN A 192 -3.50 -7.21 -7.30
N GLY A 193 -2.23 -7.16 -7.74
CA GLY A 193 -1.63 -5.94 -8.30
C GLY A 193 -1.27 -4.86 -7.28
N ILE A 194 -1.43 -5.12 -5.97
CA ILE A 194 -1.13 -4.19 -4.90
C ILE A 194 0.24 -4.49 -4.28
N TYR A 195 0.95 -3.43 -3.93
CA TYR A 195 2.23 -3.42 -3.27
C TYR A 195 2.15 -2.64 -1.96
N ALA A 196 3.03 -2.97 -1.01
CA ALA A 196 3.25 -2.22 0.21
C ALA A 196 4.61 -1.52 0.20
N GLU A 197 4.65 -0.35 0.84
CA GLU A 197 5.87 0.40 1.11
C GLU A 197 5.94 0.75 2.60
N VAL A 198 7.10 0.53 3.22
CA VAL A 198 7.38 1.13 4.53
C VAL A 198 7.72 2.60 4.31
N THR A 199 6.74 3.48 4.57
CA THR A 199 6.85 4.91 4.30
C THR A 199 7.52 5.65 5.46
N LEU A 200 7.27 5.28 6.71
CA LEU A 200 7.96 5.83 7.88
C LEU A 200 8.41 4.71 8.83
N ARG A 201 9.55 4.88 9.50
CA ARG A 201 10.00 4.01 10.61
C ARG A 201 9.86 4.73 11.93
N TYR A 202 9.43 4.04 12.98
CA TYR A 202 9.38 4.58 14.33
C TYR A 202 10.68 4.28 15.07
N THR A 203 11.44 5.32 15.41
CA THR A 203 12.70 5.20 16.16
C THR A 203 12.94 6.46 16.98
N GLN A 204 13.66 6.33 18.10
CA GLN A 204 13.94 7.46 18.99
C GLN A 204 12.65 8.25 19.37
N LYS A 205 11.59 7.51 19.67
CA LYS A 205 10.26 8.02 20.08
C LYS A 205 9.49 8.85 19.05
N SER A 206 9.85 8.80 17.76
CA SER A 206 9.09 9.47 16.71
C SER A 206 9.14 8.72 15.37
N PHE A 207 8.19 8.97 14.48
CA PHE A 207 8.31 8.57 13.09
C PHE A 207 9.43 9.34 12.38
N ARG A 208 10.22 8.61 11.58
CA ARG A 208 11.33 9.12 10.80
C ARG A 208 11.23 8.63 9.36
N PRO A 209 11.54 9.48 8.37
CA PRO A 209 11.51 9.08 6.97
C PRO A 209 12.68 8.17 6.60
N TRP A 210 12.45 7.40 5.55
CA TRP A 210 13.45 6.77 4.71
C TRP A 210 13.90 7.72 3.60
N GLU A 211 14.94 7.33 2.87
CA GLU A 211 15.41 8.04 1.69
C GLU A 211 14.34 8.14 0.58
N TRP A 212 13.44 7.15 0.50
CA TRP A 212 12.35 7.10 -0.49
C TRP A 212 11.02 7.68 -0.02
N THR A 213 10.88 8.07 1.25
CA THR A 213 9.62 8.62 1.78
C THR A 213 9.17 9.83 0.98
N TYR A 214 7.89 9.86 0.61
CA TYR A 214 7.27 10.99 -0.08
C TYR A 214 7.53 12.31 0.65
N PRO A 215 7.82 13.43 -0.05
CA PRO A 215 8.19 14.69 0.59
C PRO A 215 7.18 15.24 1.61
N ASP A 216 5.89 15.07 1.34
CA ASP A 216 4.78 15.45 2.22
C ASP A 216 4.79 14.66 3.53
N TYR A 217 5.04 13.35 3.49
CA TYR A 217 5.16 12.51 4.69
C TYR A 217 6.39 12.85 5.57
N ARG A 218 7.26 13.77 5.14
CA ARG A 218 8.40 14.26 5.93
C ARG A 218 8.07 15.50 6.74
N THR A 219 6.92 16.12 6.53
CA THR A 219 6.55 17.34 7.25
C THR A 219 6.31 17.05 8.72
N GLU A 220 6.66 18.02 9.57
CA GLU A 220 6.52 17.89 11.03
C GLU A 220 5.07 17.64 11.43
N HIS A 221 4.13 18.39 10.86
CA HIS A 221 2.70 18.25 11.17
C HIS A 221 2.11 16.89 10.77
N TYR A 222 2.60 16.21 9.72
CA TYR A 222 2.18 14.85 9.41
C TYR A 222 2.77 13.86 10.42
N ILE A 223 4.05 14.03 10.76
CA ILE A 223 4.75 13.18 11.73
C ILE A 223 4.08 13.27 13.10
N ASP A 224 3.70 14.46 13.55
CA ASP A 224 3.00 14.68 14.83
C ASP A 224 1.65 13.97 14.85
N PHE A 225 0.84 14.15 13.80
CA PHE A 225 -0.42 13.42 13.64
C PHE A 225 -0.21 11.89 13.71
N PHE A 226 0.76 11.34 12.99
CA PHE A 226 1.01 9.89 13.03
C PHE A 226 1.50 9.42 14.40
N ASN A 227 2.28 10.24 15.12
CA ASN A 227 2.71 9.93 16.48
C ASN A 227 1.51 9.86 17.43
N GLU A 228 0.54 10.76 17.32
CA GLU A 228 -0.71 10.75 18.10
C GLU A 228 -1.53 9.48 17.82
N VAL A 229 -1.77 9.18 16.54
CA VAL A 229 -2.47 7.95 16.11
C VAL A 229 -1.78 6.70 16.68
N ARG A 230 -0.44 6.67 16.69
CA ARG A 230 0.32 5.55 17.25
C ARG A 230 0.15 5.42 18.76
N GLN A 231 0.02 6.52 19.52
CA GLN A 231 -0.25 6.44 20.96
C GLN A 231 -1.63 5.82 21.22
N THR A 232 -2.66 6.26 20.50
CA THR A 232 -4.00 5.66 20.61
C THR A 232 -4.00 4.19 20.21
N TYR A 233 -3.26 3.82 19.17
CA TYR A 233 -3.07 2.41 18.79
C TYR A 233 -2.43 1.58 19.91
N LEU A 234 -1.41 2.13 20.58
CA LEU A 234 -0.76 1.45 21.72
C LEU A 234 -1.74 1.20 22.87
N GLU A 235 -2.61 2.15 23.16
CA GLU A 235 -3.67 2.00 24.17
C GLU A 235 -4.72 0.96 23.77
N GLN A 236 -5.11 0.95 22.49
CA GLN A 236 -6.04 -0.06 21.96
C GLN A 236 -5.46 -1.47 22.06
N LEU A 237 -4.19 -1.67 21.72
CA LEU A 237 -3.51 -2.95 21.91
C LEU A 237 -3.49 -3.38 23.37
N ARG A 238 -3.18 -2.47 24.31
CA ARG A 238 -3.19 -2.79 25.74
C ARG A 238 -4.57 -3.29 26.18
N LYS A 239 -5.66 -2.66 25.73
CA LYS A 239 -7.03 -3.08 26.04
C LYS A 239 -7.38 -4.47 25.50
N LEU A 240 -6.85 -4.86 24.33
CA LEU A 240 -7.03 -6.20 23.77
C LEU A 240 -6.21 -7.28 24.50
N GLU A 241 -5.11 -6.89 25.15
CA GLU A 241 -4.26 -7.78 25.94
C GLU A 241 -4.74 -7.94 27.39
N VAL A 242 -5.74 -7.16 27.85
CA VAL A 242 -6.39 -7.38 29.15
C VAL A 242 -7.41 -8.51 29.03
N PRO A 243 -7.23 -9.64 29.76
CA PRO A 243 -8.19 -10.75 29.80
C PRO A 243 -9.55 -10.36 30.40
#